data_AF-A0A7C5VV24-F1
#
_entry.id   AF-A0A7C5VV24-F1
#
_cell.length_a   1.000
_cell.length_b   1.000
_cell.length_c   1.000
_cell.angle_alpha   90.00
_cell.angle_beta   90.00
_cell.angle_gamma   90.00
#
_symmetry.space_group_name_H-M   'P 1'
#
loop_
_entity.id
_entity.type
_entity.pdbx_description
1 polymer ?
#
loop_
_entity_poly.entity_id
_entity_poly.type
_entity_poly.pdbx_seq_one_letter_code
_entity_poly.pdbx_strand_id
1 'polypeptide(L)' 'MRLTICWLYARTMNIYGDRGNVLALVERCRRRGIETEVVEIGVGEPLEPGRCDLFFWGGGQDREQ' A
#
# COMPACT_ATOMS: atom_id res chain seq x y z
N MET A 1 -4.89 16.47 9.03
CA MET A 1 -5.50 15.15 8.75
C MET A 1 -4.41 14.28 8.17
N ARG A 2 -4.19 13.08 8.72
CA ARG A 2 -3.19 12.11 8.27
C ARG A 2 -3.89 10.88 7.72
N LEU A 3 -3.45 10.37 6.59
CA LEU A 3 -4.00 9.19 5.91
C LEU A 3 -2.95 8.07 5.91
N THR A 4 -3.33 6.91 6.42
CA THR A 4 -2.46 5.71 6.50
C THR A 4 -2.85 4.72 5.41
N ILE A 5 -1.93 4.53 4.46
CA ILE A 5 -2.03 3.57 3.36
C ILE A 5 -1.34 2.27 3.78
N CYS A 6 -2.11 1.21 3.95
CA CYS A 6 -1.59 -0.13 4.24
C CYS A 6 -1.40 -0.92 2.94
N TRP A 7 -0.15 -1.07 2.51
CA TRP A 7 0.23 -1.84 1.34
C TRP A 7 0.44 -3.31 1.70
N LEU A 8 -0.55 -4.12 1.38
CA LEU A 8 -0.54 -5.55 1.60
C LEU A 8 0.45 -6.23 0.65
N TYR A 9 1.32 -7.06 1.24
CA TYR A 9 2.25 -7.95 0.56
C TYR A 9 3.19 -7.24 -0.42
N ALA A 10 3.64 -6.02 -0.10
CA ALA A 10 4.45 -5.15 -0.97
C ALA A 10 5.69 -5.84 -1.58
N ARG A 11 6.25 -6.84 -0.89
CA ARG A 11 7.41 -7.62 -1.35
C ARG A 11 7.07 -8.71 -2.37
N THR A 12 5.84 -9.22 -2.36
CA THR A 12 5.41 -10.38 -3.16
C THR A 12 4.37 -10.01 -4.22
N MET A 13 3.62 -8.94 -4.01
CA MET A 13 2.59 -8.43 -4.92
C MET A 13 2.96 -7.03 -5.43
N ASN A 14 3.91 -6.97 -6.36
CA ASN A 14 4.47 -5.71 -6.87
C ASN A 14 4.77 -5.68 -8.38
N ILE A 15 4.24 -6.61 -9.16
CA ILE A 15 4.72 -6.87 -10.53
C ILE A 15 4.08 -6.01 -11.62
N TYR A 16 3.00 -5.26 -11.34
CA TYR A 16 2.30 -4.44 -12.34
C TYR A 16 2.44 -2.94 -12.12
N GLY A 17 3.62 -2.51 -11.68
CA GLY A 17 3.87 -1.09 -11.38
C GLY A 17 3.16 -0.62 -10.11
N ASP A 18 2.84 -1.55 -9.20
CA ASP A 18 2.10 -1.28 -7.98
C ASP A 18 2.78 -0.28 -7.05
N ARG A 19 4.12 -0.30 -7.03
CA ARG A 19 4.91 0.75 -6.37
C ARG A 19 4.61 2.13 -6.94
N GLY A 20 4.42 2.23 -8.25
CA GLY A 20 4.04 3.47 -8.93
C GLY A 20 2.66 3.97 -8.49
N ASN A 21 1.69 3.06 -8.31
CA ASN A 21 0.36 3.41 -7.80
C ASN A 21 0.43 4.00 -6.38
N VAL A 22 1.20 3.38 -5.48
CA VAL A 22 1.38 3.89 -4.11
C VAL A 22 2.06 5.26 -4.12
N LEU A 23 3.12 5.44 -4.90
CA LEU A 23 3.80 6.73 -5.03
C LEU A 23 2.87 7.81 -5.61
N ALA A 24 2.03 7.46 -6.59
CA ALA A 24 1.04 8.36 -7.15
C ALA A 24 -0.01 8.78 -6.11
N LEU A 25 -0.47 7.86 -5.25
CA LEU A 25 -1.38 8.18 -4.14
C LEU A 25 -0.74 9.14 -3.14
N VAL A 26 0.50 8.87 -2.72
CA VAL A 26 1.26 9.74 -1.80
C VAL A 26 1.41 11.14 -2.38
N GLU A 27 1.81 11.26 -3.65
CA GLU A 27 1.99 12.56 -4.31
C GLU A 27 0.65 13.32 -4.44
N ARG A 28 -0.44 12.61 -4.74
CA ARG A 28 -1.79 13.23 -4.80
C ARG A 28 -2.26 13.74 -3.45
N CYS A 29 -1.96 13.03 -2.36
CA CYS A 29 -2.27 13.46 -1.00
C CYS A 29 -1.42 14.67 -0.60
N ARG A 30 -0.11 14.62 -0.88
CA ARG A 30 0.82 15.73 -0.65
C ARG A 30 0.35 17.03 -1.33
N ARG A 31 -0.05 16.96 -2.61
CA ARG A 31 -0.59 18.11 -3.37
C ARG A 31 -1.86 18.71 -2.78
N ARG A 32 -2.56 17.99 -1.90
CA ARG A 32 -3.78 18.42 -1.21
C ARG A 32 -3.53 18.82 0.24
N GLY A 33 -2.27 18.84 0.69
CA GLY A 33 -1.93 19.10 2.08
C GLY A 33 -2.36 18.00 3.05
N ILE A 34 -2.52 16.77 2.55
CA ILE A 34 -2.86 15.59 3.36
C ILE A 34 -1.55 14.88 3.72
N GLU A 35 -1.24 14.81 5.01
CA GLU A 35 -0.12 14.02 5.50
C GLU A 35 -0.40 12.54 5.23
N THR A 36 0.59 11.80 4.71
CA THR A 36 0.39 10.40 4.31
C THR A 36 1.49 9.53 4.90
N GLU A 37 1.09 8.41 5.50
CA GLU A 37 1.97 7.34 5.95
C GLU A 37 1.71 6.09 5.11
N VAL A 38 2.76 5.41 4.66
CA VAL A 38 2.64 4.12 3.97
C VAL A 38 3.20 3.05 4.89
N VAL A 39 2.38 2.07 5.22
CA VAL A 39 2.74 0.91 6.03
C VAL A 39 2.71 -0.32 5.13
N GLU A 40 3.83 -1.02 5.02
CA GLU A 40 3.87 -2.33 4.36
C GLU A 40 3.44 -3.41 5.35
N ILE A 41 2.59 -4.33 4.90
CA ILE A 41 2.12 -5.45 5.71
C ILE A 41 2.51 -6.75 5.02
N GLY A 42 3.34 -7.55 5.69
CA GLY A 42 3.84 -8.83 5.20
C GLY A 42 2.83 -9.98 5.29
N VAL A 43 3.17 -11.11 4.66
CA VAL A 43 2.41 -12.37 4.82
C VAL A 43 2.53 -12.85 6.26
N GLY A 44 1.39 -13.07 6.92
CA GLY A 44 1.32 -13.53 8.31
C GLY A 44 1.44 -12.41 9.35
N GLU A 45 1.64 -11.16 8.93
CA GLU A 45 1.57 -10.02 9.84
C GLU A 45 0.10 -9.66 10.16
N PRO A 46 -0.23 -9.32 11.42
CA PRO A 46 -1.60 -9.02 11.81
C PRO A 46 -2.07 -7.68 11.24
N LEU A 47 -3.34 -7.62 10.83
CA LEU A 47 -4.02 -6.37 10.54
C LEU A 47 -4.55 -5.76 11.83
N GLU A 48 -3.92 -4.69 12.30
CA GLU A 48 -4.36 -3.95 13.48
C GLU A 48 -5.61 -3.10 13.16
N PRO A 49 -6.75 -3.32 13.83
CA PRO A 49 -7.95 -2.52 13.62
C PRO A 49 -7.71 -1.04 13.92
N GLY A 50 -8.17 -0.15 13.04
CA GLY A 50 -8.04 1.29 13.22
C GLY A 50 -6.67 1.88 12.83
N ARG A 51 -5.70 1.06 12.40
CA ARG A 51 -4.39 1.53 11.93
C ARG A 51 -4.38 1.98 10.47
N CYS A 52 -5.34 1.53 9.67
CA CYS A 52 -5.37 1.76 8.22
C CYS A 52 -6.61 2.56 7.81
N ASP A 53 -6.41 3.60 6.99
CA ASP A 53 -7.48 4.37 6.35
C ASP A 53 -7.77 3.83 4.93
N LEU A 54 -6.74 3.31 4.26
CA LEU A 54 -6.81 2.76 2.92
C LEU A 54 -5.95 1.51 2.80
N PHE A 55 -6.51 0.43 2.26
CA PHE A 55 -5.74 -0.75 1.87
C PHE A 55 -5.41 -0.71 0.39
N PHE A 56 -4.16 -1.06 0.06
CA PHE A 56 -3.70 -1.27 -1.30
C PHE A 56 -3.08 -2.66 -1.40
N TRP A 57 -3.48 -3.45 -2.40
CA TRP A 57 -2.75 -4.65 -2.78
C TRP A 57 -2.34 -4.50 -4.24
N GLY A 58 -1.18 -5.04 -4.60
CA GLY A 58 -0.72 -5.11 -5.99
C GLY A 58 -1.04 -6.43 -6.68
N GLY A 59 -0.57 -6.65 -7.91
CA GLY A 59 -0.66 -7.98 -8.52
C GLY A 59 0.46 -8.89 -8.03
N GLY A 60 0.13 -10.17 -7.79
CA GLY A 60 1.10 -11.23 -7.51
C GLY A 60 1.50 -11.96 -8.80
N GLN A 61 2.68 -12.57 -8.77
CA GLN A 61 3.12 -13.47 -9.84
C GLN A 61 2.38 -14.81 -9.70
N ASP A 62 1.80 -15.31 -10.78
CA ASP A 62 1.33 -16.69 -10.82
C ASP A 62 2.55 -17.60 -10.66
N ARG A 63 2.56 -18.42 -9.61
CA ARG A 63 3.66 -19.34 -9.30
C ARG A 63 3.69 -20.58 -10.20
N GLU A 64 2.72 -20.72 -11.11
CA GLU A 64 2.63 -21.83 -12.07
C GLU A 64 2.42 -21.30 -13.49
N GLN A 65 3.50 -21.30 -14.27
CA GLN A 65 3.49 -21.82 -15.64
C GLN A 65 4.56 -22.89 -15.74
#